data_AF-A0A1G9X229-F1
#
_entry.id   AF-A0A1G9X229-F1
#
_cell.length_a   1.000
_cell.length_b   1.000
_cell.length_c   1.000
_cell.angle_alpha   90.00
_cell.angle_beta   90.00
_cell.angle_gamma   90.00
#
_symmetry.space_group_name_H-M   'P 1'
#
loop_
_entity.id
_entity.type
_entity.pdbx_description
1 polymer ?
#
loop_
_entity_poly.entity_id
_entity_poly.type
_entity_poly.pdbx_seq_one_letter_code
_entity_poly.pdbx_strand_id
1 'polypeptide(L)'
;MPDDFNFTIIYGTYGKQKIDTFNNVVVKDLVEDGTIEASISLTKKEKQAIYDEMMKIDIMGELTLNDLDEENECQHGASTISKWNNQMNCRTKSFYYKTYCEYPEDVLNLIKLKEYIHKVVSSKNEYMALLEATGNYE
;
A
#
# COMPACT_ATOMS: atom_id res chain seq x y z
N MET A 1 17.26 -8.51 5.62
CA MET A 1 15.84 -8.90 5.42
C MET A 1 15.69 -10.38 5.75
N PRO A 2 14.69 -10.78 6.55
CA PRO A 2 14.36 -12.17 6.83
C PRO A 2 13.92 -12.94 5.58
N ASP A 3 14.13 -14.25 5.55
CA ASP A 3 13.76 -15.09 4.41
C ASP A 3 12.24 -15.17 4.21
N ASP A 4 11.47 -14.99 5.28
CA ASP A 4 10.01 -14.99 5.27
C ASP A 4 9.39 -13.61 4.99
N PHE A 5 10.21 -12.60 4.68
CA PHE A 5 9.74 -11.23 4.44
C PHE A 5 8.80 -11.15 3.24
N ASN A 6 7.53 -10.89 3.52
CA ASN A 6 6.50 -10.63 2.53
C ASN A 6 5.47 -9.65 3.10
N PHE A 7 4.76 -8.97 2.22
CA PHE A 7 3.72 -8.02 2.57
C PHE A 7 2.64 -7.94 1.49
N THR A 8 1.48 -7.45 1.93
CA THR A 8 0.38 -7.01 1.07
C THR A 8 -0.02 -5.59 1.47
N ILE A 9 -0.23 -4.73 0.48
CA ILE A 9 -0.82 -3.39 0.67
C ILE A 9 -2.02 -3.29 -0.25
N ILE A 10 -3.18 -3.00 0.32
CA ILE A 10 -4.36 -2.58 -0.43
C ILE A 10 -4.51 -1.09 -0.20
N TYR A 11 -4.58 -0.30 -1.26
CA TYR A 11 -4.58 1.16 -1.14
C TYR A 11 -5.35 1.87 -2.26
N GLY A 12 -5.43 3.20 -2.15
CA GLY A 12 -6.09 4.05 -3.13
C GLY A 12 -7.57 4.26 -2.81
N THR A 13 -8.28 4.86 -3.76
CA THR A 13 -9.71 5.13 -3.64
C THR A 13 -10.48 3.83 -3.50
N TYR A 14 -11.26 3.71 -2.43
CA TYR A 14 -11.99 2.48 -2.05
C TYR A 14 -11.12 1.22 -1.91
N GLY A 15 -9.79 1.34 -1.85
CA GLY A 15 -8.88 0.20 -1.76
C GLY A 15 -8.81 -0.65 -3.04
N LYS A 16 -8.97 -0.03 -4.22
CA LYS A 16 -8.96 -0.73 -5.50
C LYS A 16 -7.56 -1.06 -6.05
N GLN A 17 -6.49 -0.55 -5.45
CA GLN A 17 -5.11 -0.95 -5.79
C GLN A 17 -4.58 -1.97 -4.79
N LYS A 18 -3.74 -2.89 -5.27
CA LYS A 18 -3.12 -3.93 -4.43
C LYS A 18 -1.69 -4.23 -4.88
N ILE A 19 -0.79 -4.42 -3.92
CA ILE A 19 0.54 -5.00 -4.14
C ILE A 19 0.65 -6.19 -3.20
N ASP A 20 0.91 -7.39 -3.72
CA ASP A 20 0.95 -8.64 -2.97
C ASP A 20 2.19 -9.44 -3.33
N THR A 21 3.16 -9.43 -2.42
CA THR A 21 4.45 -10.12 -2.61
C THR A 21 4.42 -11.59 -2.21
N PHE A 22 3.34 -12.07 -1.57
CA PHE A 22 3.15 -13.50 -1.31
C PHE A 22 2.84 -14.24 -2.61
N ASN A 23 1.99 -13.64 -3.44
CA ASN A 23 1.55 -14.22 -4.71
C ASN A 23 2.23 -13.57 -5.94
N ASN A 24 3.03 -12.52 -5.73
CA ASN A 24 3.63 -11.69 -6.79
C ASN A 24 2.57 -11.11 -7.74
N VAL A 25 1.50 -10.56 -7.15
CA VAL A 25 0.37 -9.96 -7.88
C VAL A 25 0.26 -8.49 -7.56
N VAL A 26 0.04 -7.68 -8.59
CA VAL A 26 -0.27 -6.25 -8.48
C VAL A 26 -1.59 -5.99 -9.17
N VAL A 27 -2.46 -5.23 -8.52
CA VAL A 27 -3.75 -4.77 -9.06
C VAL A 27 -3.66 -3.27 -9.26
N LYS A 28 -3.83 -2.81 -10.51
CA LYS A 28 -3.95 -1.41 -10.91
C LYS A 28 -5.43 -1.07 -11.03
N ASP A 29 -5.81 0.06 -10.44
CA ASP A 29 -7.13 0.64 -10.61
C ASP A 29 -7.18 1.43 -11.91
N LEU A 30 -8.19 1.15 -12.74
CA LEU A 30 -8.47 1.85 -13.99
C LEU A 30 -9.67 2.81 -13.86
N VAL A 31 -10.14 3.04 -12.63
CA VAL A 31 -11.24 3.94 -12.26
C VAL A 31 -12.58 3.46 -12.83
N GLU A 32 -13.02 3.97 -13.99
CA GLU A 32 -14.29 3.56 -14.63
C GLU A 32 -14.16 2.19 -15.30
N ASP A 33 -12.97 1.85 -15.80
CA ASP A 33 -12.70 0.57 -16.49
C ASP A 33 -12.44 -0.61 -15.52
N GLY A 34 -12.67 -0.40 -14.22
CA GLY A 34 -12.50 -1.42 -13.19
C GLY A 34 -11.04 -1.58 -12.74
N THR A 35 -10.57 -2.82 -12.61
CA THR A 35 -9.21 -3.13 -12.15
C THR A 35 -8.54 -4.14 -13.06
N ILE A 36 -7.23 -4.02 -13.24
CA ILE A 36 -6.42 -4.97 -13.99
C ILE A 36 -5.28 -5.53 -13.13
N GLU A 37 -5.00 -6.82 -13.29
CA GLU A 37 -3.96 -7.51 -12.54
C GLU A 37 -2.73 -7.79 -13.42
N ALA A 38 -1.54 -7.73 -12.82
CA ALA A 38 -0.28 -8.18 -13.40
C ALA A 38 0.47 -9.06 -12.41
N SER A 39 1.16 -10.09 -12.93
CA SER A 39 2.15 -10.81 -12.14
C SER A 39 3.45 -10.03 -12.15
N ILE A 40 3.84 -9.51 -10.98
CA ILE A 40 5.03 -8.69 -10.81
C ILE A 40 5.81 -9.21 -9.61
N SER A 41 7.01 -9.69 -9.88
CA SER A 41 7.94 -10.14 -8.84
C SER A 41 8.97 -9.06 -8.54
N LEU A 42 9.18 -8.80 -7.24
CA LEU A 42 10.25 -7.92 -6.79
C LEU A 42 11.57 -8.68 -6.71
N THR A 43 12.64 -8.07 -7.20
CA THR A 43 14.00 -8.61 -7.06
C THR A 43 14.44 -8.59 -5.60
N LYS A 44 15.44 -9.41 -5.26
CA LYS A 44 16.01 -9.42 -3.90
C LYS A 44 16.48 -8.03 -3.44
N LYS A 45 17.07 -7.23 -4.35
CA LYS A 45 17.54 -5.87 -4.05
C LYS A 45 16.39 -4.93 -3.74
N GLU A 46 15.29 -5.01 -4.49
CA GLU A 46 14.09 -4.20 -4.26
C GLU A 46 13.38 -4.59 -2.97
N LYS A 47 13.20 -5.91 -2.72
CA LYS A 47 12.64 -6.39 -1.45
C LYS A 47 13.48 -5.93 -0.26
N GLN A 48 14.81 -6.00 -0.36
CA GLN A 48 15.72 -5.53 0.69
C GLN A 48 15.60 -4.02 0.92
N ALA A 49 15.52 -3.21 -0.14
CA ALA A 49 15.35 -1.77 0.00
C ALA A 49 13.99 -1.40 0.65
N ILE A 50 12.91 -2.08 0.27
CA ILE A 50 11.59 -1.90 0.90
C ILE A 50 11.61 -2.33 2.36
N TYR A 51 12.25 -3.45 2.67
CA TYR A 51 12.46 -3.89 4.06
C TYR A 51 13.18 -2.81 4.88
N ASP A 52 14.24 -2.22 4.34
CA ASP A 52 14.98 -1.18 5.06
C ASP A 52 14.13 0.07 5.31
N GLU A 53 13.30 0.50 4.34
CA GLU A 53 12.35 1.60 4.55
C GLU A 53 11.26 1.25 5.58
N MET A 54 10.76 0.01 5.59
CA MET A 54 9.82 -0.48 6.59
C MET A 54 10.40 -0.46 8.01
N MET A 55 11.69 -0.77 8.16
CA MET A 55 12.37 -0.78 9.46
C MET A 55 12.67 0.63 9.99
N LYS A 56 12.83 1.64 9.12
CA LYS A 56 13.01 3.03 9.54
C LYS A 56 11.81 3.59 10.31
N ILE A 57 10.62 3.08 10.02
CA ILE A 57 9.36 3.54 10.63
C ILE A 57 8.82 2.54 11.67
N ASP A 58 9.64 1.54 12.03
CA ASP A 58 9.24 0.43 12.91
C ASP A 58 7.85 -0.15 12.60
N ILE A 59 7.63 -0.55 11.35
CA ILE A 59 6.29 -0.98 10.87
C ILE A 59 5.67 -2.14 11.69
N MET A 60 6.51 -2.91 12.41
CA MET A 60 6.08 -4.01 13.27
C MET A 60 5.83 -3.57 14.72
N GLY A 61 6.35 -2.41 15.15
CA GLY A 61 6.14 -1.79 16.46
C GLY A 61 4.84 -0.98 16.54
N GLU A 62 4.52 -0.41 17.69
CA GLU A 62 3.28 0.34 17.92
C GLU A 62 3.18 1.56 16.99
N LEU A 63 2.06 1.68 16.27
CA LEU A 63 1.80 2.77 15.31
C LEU A 63 0.62 3.60 15.82
N THR A 64 0.76 4.92 15.78
CA THR A 64 -0.29 5.89 16.13
C THR A 64 -1.20 6.10 14.93
N LEU A 65 -2.06 5.12 14.69
CA LEU A 65 -3.14 5.19 13.71
C LEU A 65 -4.37 5.57 14.52
N ASN A 66 -4.70 6.86 14.62
CA ASN A 66 -5.93 7.25 15.29
C ASN A 66 -7.08 6.58 14.51
N ASP A 67 -7.82 5.68 15.15
CA ASP A 67 -9.08 5.24 14.58
C ASP A 67 -9.97 6.49 14.55
N LEU A 68 -10.24 7.00 13.35
CA LEU A 68 -11.26 8.01 13.21
C LEU A 68 -12.56 7.30 13.57
N ASP A 69 -13.01 7.48 14.81
CA ASP A 69 -14.40 7.27 15.20
C ASP A 69 -15.27 7.90 14.10
N GLU A 70 -16.36 7.22 13.73
CA GLU A 70 -17.23 7.56 12.59
C GLU A 70 -17.69 9.04 12.56
N GLU A 71 -17.58 9.75 13.68
CA GLU A 71 -17.91 11.17 13.84
C GLU A 71 -16.87 12.15 13.25
N ASN A 72 -15.66 11.69 12.88
CA ASN A 72 -14.60 12.52 12.29
C ASN A 72 -14.15 12.04 10.89
N GLU A 73 -15.03 11.42 10.12
CA GLU A 73 -14.75 11.21 8.69
C GLU A 73 -14.58 12.57 8.00
N CYS A 74 -13.46 12.77 7.32
CA CYS A 74 -13.25 13.97 6.51
C CYS A 74 -14.22 13.94 5.34
N GLN A 75 -15.34 14.63 5.49
CA GLN A 75 -16.51 14.55 4.60
C GLN A 75 -16.31 15.16 3.20
N HIS A 76 -15.09 15.19 2.67
CA HIS A 76 -14.83 15.74 1.34
C HIS A 76 -14.09 14.73 0.47
N GLY A 77 -14.85 14.09 -0.43
CA GLY A 77 -14.33 13.26 -1.53
C GLY A 77 -14.38 11.75 -1.28
N ALA A 78 -14.02 10.99 -2.31
CA ALA A 78 -13.99 9.54 -2.27
C ALA A 78 -13.01 9.04 -1.20
N SER A 79 -13.49 8.15 -0.31
CA SER A 79 -12.69 7.65 0.80
C SER A 79 -11.49 6.86 0.29
N THR A 80 -10.29 7.25 0.72
CA THR A 80 -9.09 6.44 0.52
C THR A 80 -8.91 5.50 1.70
N ILE A 81 -8.53 4.28 1.38
CA ILE A 81 -8.29 3.23 2.37
C ILE A 81 -6.85 2.77 2.17
N SER A 82 -6.17 2.45 3.27
CA SER A 82 -4.90 1.74 3.23
C SER A 82 -4.93 0.59 4.22
N LYS A 83 -4.79 -0.64 3.74
CA LYS A 83 -4.72 -1.87 4.55
C LYS A 83 -3.37 -2.52 4.31
N TRP A 84 -2.69 -2.84 5.39
CA TRP A 84 -1.36 -3.45 5.38
C TRP A 84 -1.43 -4.82 6.02
N ASN A 85 -0.69 -5.76 5.45
CA ASN A 85 -0.40 -7.05 6.04
C ASN A 85 1.09 -7.33 5.85
N ASN A 86 1.85 -7.38 6.93
CA ASN A 86 3.30 -7.52 6.90
C ASN A 86 3.69 -8.82 7.59
N GLN A 87 4.56 -9.61 6.98
CA GLN A 87 5.16 -10.81 7.54
C GLN A 87 6.67 -10.68 7.53
N MET A 88 7.29 -10.89 8.69
CA MET A 88 8.74 -10.98 8.86
C MET A 88 9.10 -11.56 10.21
N ASN A 89 10.23 -12.27 10.30
CA ASN A 89 10.71 -12.87 11.55
C ASN A 89 9.66 -13.81 12.19
N CYS A 90 8.94 -14.58 11.36
CA CYS A 90 7.86 -15.48 11.76
C CYS A 90 6.69 -14.77 12.48
N ARG A 91 6.55 -13.45 12.32
CA ARG A 91 5.45 -12.66 12.87
C ARG A 91 4.67 -12.01 11.75
N THR A 92 3.36 -11.87 11.97
CA THR A 92 2.47 -11.14 11.08
C THR A 92 1.86 -9.96 11.83
N LYS A 93 1.84 -8.79 11.20
CA LYS A 93 1.13 -7.61 11.69
C LYS A 93 0.27 -7.03 10.57
N SER A 94 -1.00 -6.83 10.88
CA SER A 94 -1.95 -6.17 9.99
C SER A 94 -2.52 -4.94 10.66
N PHE A 95 -2.74 -3.89 9.88
CA PHE A 95 -3.38 -2.66 10.33
C PHE A 95 -4.02 -1.97 9.13
N TYR A 96 -4.91 -1.02 9.39
CA TYR A 96 -5.47 -0.19 8.34
C TYR A 96 -5.68 1.23 8.82
N TYR A 97 -5.81 2.15 7.88
CA TYR A 97 -6.25 3.50 8.14
C TYR A 97 -7.03 4.04 6.93
N LYS A 98 -7.91 5.01 7.20
CA LYS A 98 -8.62 5.78 6.17
C LYS A 98 -7.98 7.16 6.00
N THR A 99 -8.52 7.97 5.10
CA THR A 99 -8.21 9.40 5.00
C THR A 99 -8.31 10.08 6.37
N TYR A 100 -7.30 10.89 6.73
CA TYR A 100 -7.31 11.78 7.88
C TYR A 100 -7.49 13.24 7.48
N CYS A 101 -8.02 14.04 8.42
CA CYS A 101 -8.20 15.48 8.23
C CYS A 101 -6.89 16.18 8.58
N GLU A 102 -6.26 15.68 9.63
CA GLU A 102 -4.89 15.97 10.00
C GLU A 102 -4.18 14.63 10.22
N TYR A 103 -3.15 14.38 9.41
CA TYR A 103 -2.45 13.09 9.41
C TYR A 103 -1.47 13.01 10.59
N PRO A 104 -1.58 11.97 11.45
CA PRO A 104 -0.53 11.66 12.43
C PRO A 104 0.81 11.40 11.73
N GLU A 105 1.91 11.63 12.44
CA GLU A 105 3.27 11.45 11.89
C GLU A 105 3.50 10.04 11.32
N ASP A 106 3.05 9.01 12.05
CA ASP A 106 3.15 7.62 11.60
C ASP A 106 2.42 7.38 10.28
N VAL A 107 1.25 8.02 10.09
CA VAL A 107 0.49 7.90 8.85
C VAL A 107 1.19 8.62 7.70
N LEU A 108 1.78 9.79 7.94
CA LEU A 108 2.61 10.48 6.94
C LEU A 108 3.80 9.61 6.50
N ASN A 109 4.43 8.93 7.44
CA ASN A 109 5.53 8.01 7.16
C ASN A 109 5.07 6.77 6.36
N LEU A 110 3.90 6.21 6.70
CA LEU A 110 3.27 5.12 5.93
C LEU A 110 2.89 5.55 4.50
N ILE A 111 2.41 6.77 4.32
CA ILE A 111 2.11 7.33 2.99
C ILE A 111 3.38 7.38 2.14
N LYS A 112 4.49 7.92 2.69
CA LYS A 112 5.79 7.97 2.00
C LYS A 112 6.30 6.57 1.65
N LEU A 113 6.19 5.62 2.57
CA LEU A 113 6.57 4.22 2.34
C LEU A 113 5.73 3.60 1.21
N LYS A 114 4.41 3.77 1.23
CA LYS A 114 3.51 3.29 0.17
C LYS A 114 3.88 3.89 -1.19
N GLU A 115 4.14 5.20 -1.25
CA GLU A 115 4.55 5.86 -2.50
C GLU A 115 5.89 5.33 -3.02
N TYR A 116 6.83 5.09 -2.13
CA TYR A 116 8.10 4.44 -2.47
C TYR A 116 7.88 3.04 -3.06
N ILE A 117 7.09 2.20 -2.39
CA ILE A 117 6.78 0.84 -2.84
C ILE A 117 6.04 0.89 -4.19
N HIS A 118 5.06 1.78 -4.32
CA HIS A 118 4.33 1.99 -5.57
C HIS A 118 5.28 2.37 -6.70
N LYS A 119 6.21 3.31 -6.48
CA LYS A 119 7.20 3.71 -7.48
C LYS A 119 8.11 2.55 -7.91
N VAL A 120 8.52 1.69 -6.98
CA VAL A 120 9.31 0.49 -7.31
C VAL A 120 8.50 -0.43 -8.23
N VAL A 121 7.25 -0.70 -7.88
CA VAL A 121 6.37 -1.57 -8.68
C VAL A 121 6.00 -0.94 -10.03
N SER A 122 5.65 0.34 -10.07
CA SER A 122 5.22 1.01 -11.29
C SER A 122 6.34 1.28 -12.29
N SER A 123 7.60 1.17 -11.85
CA SER A 123 8.78 1.18 -12.73
C SER A 123 9.03 -0.13 -13.47
N LYS A 124 8.27 -1.19 -13.16
CA LYS A 124 8.38 -2.50 -13.81
C LYS A 124 7.73 -2.48 -15.19
N ASN A 125 8.36 -3.15 -16.15
CA ASN A 125 7.84 -3.24 -17.52
C ASN A 125 6.43 -3.85 -17.57
N GLU A 126 6.20 -4.85 -16.72
CA GLU A 126 4.92 -5.53 -16.55
C GLU A 126 3.82 -4.57 -16.09
N TYR A 127 4.15 -3.60 -15.24
CA TYR A 127 3.21 -2.56 -14.81
C TYR A 127 3.01 -1.50 -15.88
N MET A 128 4.09 -1.05 -16.53
CA MET A 128 4.04 -0.04 -17.59
C MET A 128 3.31 -0.52 -18.86
N ALA A 129 3.19 -1.84 -19.05
CA ALA A 129 2.40 -2.43 -20.13
C ALA A 129 0.89 -2.45 -19.85
N LEU A 130 0.45 -2.14 -18.62
CA LEU A 130 -0.97 -2.08 -18.27
C LEU A 130 -1.63 -0.84 -18.88
N LEU A 131 -2.93 -0.95 -19.18
CA LEU A 131 -3.74 0.16 -19.68
C LEU A 131 -3.68 1.36 -18.74
N GLU A 132 -3.78 2.56 -19.31
CA GLU A 132 -3.95 3.78 -18.51
C GLU A 132 -5.34 3.87 -17.91
N ALA A 133 -5.43 4.48 -16.73
CA ALA A 133 -6.71 4.70 -16.07
C ALA A 133 -7.52 5.77 -16.83
N THR A 134 -8.84 5.59 -16.90
CA THR A 134 -9.74 6.54 -17.55
C THR A 134 -10.93 6.90 -16.65
N GLY A 135 -11.44 8.13 -16.78
CA GLY A 135 -12.57 8.61 -15.98
C GLY A 135 -12.16 9.23 -14.64
N ASN A 136 -13.14 9.48 -13.78
CA ASN A 136 -12.98 10.04 -12.44
C ASN A 136 -13.80 9.26 -11.41
N TYR A 137 -13.50 9.43 -10.12
CA TYR A 137 -14.39 8.93 -9.07
C TYR A 137 -15.54 9.92 -8.86
N GLU A 138 -16.75 9.40 -8.76
CA GLU A 138 -17.95 10.13 -8.34
C GLU A 138 -17.98 10.37 -6.83
#